data_AF-A0A1J5GKZ8-F1
#
_entry.id   AF-A0A1J5GKZ8-F1
#
_cell.length_a   1.000
_cell.length_b   1.000
_cell.length_c   1.000
_cell.angle_alpha   90.00
_cell.angle_beta   90.00
_cell.angle_gamma   90.00
#
_symmetry.space_group_name_H-M   'P 1'
#
loop_
_entity.id
_entity.type
_entity.pdbx_description
1 polymer ?
#
loop_
_entity_poly.entity_id
_entity_poly.type
_entity_poly.pdbx_seq_one_letter_code
_entity_poly.pdbx_strand_id
1 'polypeptide(L)'
;MKDDTIICRCEDVTWGEIRQALEKGYTSLDEIKRITRAGMGRCQGNTCHQIILREIAKFCNKKIEELSISTFRPPTKPIKLGTLAGDNDD
;
A
#
# COMPACT_ATOMS: atom_id res chain seq x y z
N MET A 1 10.19 -13.39 5.26
CA MET A 1 9.62 -12.82 6.51
C MET A 1 8.78 -13.89 7.17
N LYS A 2 8.50 -13.77 8.48
CA LYS A 2 7.53 -14.66 9.13
C LYS A 2 6.10 -14.23 8.71
N ASP A 3 5.16 -15.16 8.68
CA ASP A 3 3.80 -14.87 8.19
C ASP A 3 3.04 -13.87 9.07
N ASP A 4 3.35 -13.77 10.36
CA ASP A 4 2.78 -12.83 11.33
C ASP A 4 3.39 -11.40 11.28
N THR A 5 4.39 -11.17 10.42
CA THR A 5 5.07 -9.88 10.35
C THR A 5 4.13 -8.82 9.77
N ILE A 6 3.83 -7.76 10.53
CA ILE A 6 2.99 -6.64 10.05
C ILE A 6 3.74 -5.83 8.98
N ILE A 7 3.14 -5.76 7.79
CA ILE A 7 3.64 -4.96 6.66
C ILE A 7 2.90 -3.62 6.59
N CYS A 8 1.58 -3.63 6.75
CA CYS A 8 0.77 -2.40 6.77
C CYS A 8 0.21 -2.14 8.17
N ARG A 9 0.84 -1.24 8.93
CA ARG A 9 0.36 -0.84 10.28
C ARG A 9 -1.00 -0.16 10.28
N CYS A 10 -1.44 0.44 9.17
CA CYS A 10 -2.70 1.19 9.15
C CYS A 10 -3.92 0.31 8.94
N GLU A 11 -3.76 -0.82 8.27
CA GLU A 11 -4.84 -1.77 7.95
C GLU A 11 -4.57 -3.14 8.60
N ASP A 12 -3.58 -3.22 9.49
CA ASP A 12 -3.11 -4.42 10.19
C ASP A 12 -2.81 -5.64 9.29
N VAL A 13 -2.32 -5.37 8.07
CA VAL A 13 -2.02 -6.42 7.07
C VAL A 13 -0.65 -7.03 7.34
N THR A 14 -0.63 -8.37 7.41
CA THR A 14 0.54 -9.20 7.63
C THR A 14 1.24 -9.59 6.32
N TRP A 15 2.49 -10.07 6.44
CA TRP A 15 3.23 -10.67 5.32
C TRP A 15 2.53 -11.92 4.80
N GLY A 16 1.96 -12.75 5.68
CA GLY A 16 1.25 -13.96 5.29
C GLY A 16 0.09 -13.67 4.33
N GLU A 17 -0.68 -12.61 4.59
CA GLU A 17 -1.78 -12.19 3.71
C GLU A 17 -1.29 -11.71 2.35
N ILE A 18 -0.21 -10.93 2.31
CA ILE A 18 0.40 -10.48 1.04
C ILE A 18 0.98 -11.66 0.27
N ARG A 19 1.66 -12.60 0.94
CA ARG A 19 2.19 -13.81 0.33
C ARG A 19 1.09 -14.67 -0.28
N GLN A 20 -0.02 -14.86 0.43
CA GLN A 20 -1.18 -15.58 -0.12
C GLN A 20 -1.77 -14.89 -1.35
N ALA A 21 -1.77 -13.56 -1.40
CA ALA A 21 -2.21 -12.83 -2.58
C ALA A 21 -1.25 -13.04 -3.78
N LEU A 22 0.07 -13.04 -3.53
CA LEU A 22 1.08 -13.32 -4.55
C LEU A 22 0.93 -14.75 -5.12
N GLU A 23 0.72 -15.73 -4.24
CA GLU A 23 0.51 -17.14 -4.63
C GLU A 23 -0.78 -17.34 -5.44
N LYS A 24 -1.78 -16.48 -5.26
CA LYS A 24 -3.01 -16.44 -6.10
C LYS A 24 -2.81 -15.76 -7.46
N GLY A 25 -1.62 -15.21 -7.73
CA GLY A 25 -1.26 -14.58 -9.00
C GLY A 25 -1.42 -13.05 -9.03
N TYR A 26 -1.76 -12.41 -7.92
CA TYR A 26 -1.78 -10.94 -7.83
C TYR A 26 -0.34 -10.42 -7.76
N THR A 27 0.14 -9.79 -8.82
CA THR A 27 1.58 -9.48 -9.00
C THR A 27 1.86 -8.00 -9.23
N SER A 28 0.84 -7.15 -9.09
CA SER A 28 0.99 -5.70 -9.09
C SER A 28 0.66 -5.07 -7.75
N LEU A 29 1.25 -3.91 -7.47
CA LEU A 29 1.00 -3.18 -6.24
C LEU A 29 -0.48 -2.78 -6.11
N ASP A 30 -1.14 -2.44 -7.23
CA ASP A 30 -2.56 -2.08 -7.24
C ASP A 30 -3.48 -3.28 -6.98
N GLU A 31 -3.14 -4.47 -7.47
CA GLU A 31 -3.89 -5.69 -7.13
C GLU A 31 -3.74 -6.03 -5.65
N ILE A 32 -2.51 -6.03 -5.12
CA ILE A 32 -2.28 -6.27 -3.69
C ILE A 32 -3.06 -5.26 -2.85
N LYS A 33 -2.96 -3.97 -3.20
CA LYS A 33 -3.71 -2.89 -2.55
C LYS A 33 -5.24 -3.13 -2.58
N ARG A 34 -5.80 -3.59 -3.71
CA ARG A 34 -7.26 -3.86 -3.82
C ARG A 34 -7.70 -5.08 -3.00
N ILE A 35 -6.88 -6.13 -2.96
CA ILE A 35 -7.22 -7.39 -2.30
C ILE A 35 -7.01 -7.33 -0.79
N THR A 36 -5.89 -6.77 -0.34
CA THR A 36 -5.50 -6.75 1.08
C THR A 36 -5.76 -5.41 1.76
N ARG A 37 -6.12 -4.37 1.01
CA ARG A 37 -6.22 -2.96 1.47
C ARG A 37 -4.89 -2.34 1.89
N ALA A 38 -3.76 -3.06 1.84
CA ALA A 38 -2.46 -2.51 2.21
C ALA A 38 -2.14 -1.25 1.39
N GLY A 39 -1.85 -0.16 2.10
CA GLY A 39 -1.61 1.15 1.50
C GLY A 39 -2.83 2.07 1.39
N MET A 40 -4.03 1.60 1.73
CA MET A 40 -5.26 2.43 1.74
C MET A 40 -5.52 3.16 3.07
N GLY A 41 -4.78 2.85 4.13
CA GLY A 41 -4.98 3.46 5.44
C GLY A 41 -4.48 4.91 5.54
N ARG A 42 -4.49 5.48 6.76
CA ARG A 42 -4.18 6.90 7.00
C ARG A 42 -2.83 7.38 6.44
N CYS A 43 -1.84 6.50 6.34
CA CYS A 43 -0.53 6.84 5.79
C CYS A 43 -0.46 6.83 4.25
N GLN A 44 -1.52 6.39 3.56
CA GLN A 44 -1.58 6.26 2.09
C GLN A 44 -0.39 5.51 1.48
N GLY A 45 0.09 4.49 2.19
CA GLY A 45 1.15 3.60 1.72
C GLY A 45 2.59 4.13 1.86
N ASN A 46 2.79 5.26 2.53
CA ASN A 46 4.11 5.84 2.79
C ASN A 46 5.11 4.87 3.45
N THR A 47 4.64 3.91 4.25
CA THR A 47 5.49 2.94 4.94
C THR A 47 5.56 1.58 4.27
N CYS A 48 4.44 1.11 3.71
CA CYS A 48 4.30 -0.28 3.25
C CYS A 48 4.52 -0.47 1.75
N HIS A 49 4.27 0.53 0.89
CA HIS A 49 4.33 0.36 -0.56
C HIS A 49 5.71 -0.11 -1.05
N GLN A 50 6.80 0.48 -0.55
CA GLN A 50 8.16 0.10 -0.95
C GLN A 50 8.53 -1.32 -0.49
N ILE A 51 8.04 -1.73 0.68
CA ILE A 51 8.25 -3.08 1.20
C ILE A 51 7.52 -4.08 0.30
N ILE A 52 6.24 -3.82 0.02
CA ILE A 52 5.40 -4.67 -0.85
C ILE A 52 6.01 -4.76 -2.25
N LEU A 53 6.41 -3.64 -2.84
CA LEU A 53 7.00 -3.59 -4.19
C LEU A 53 8.29 -4.43 -4.26
N ARG A 54 9.14 -4.36 -3.22
CA ARG A 54 10.35 -5.17 -3.14
C ARG A 54 10.03 -6.67 -3.06
N GLU A 55 9.00 -7.06 -2.31
CA GLU A 55 8.62 -8.47 -2.21
C GLU A 55 7.95 -8.98 -3.50
N ILE A 56 7.15 -8.15 -4.17
CA ILE A 56 6.64 -8.44 -5.52
C ILE A 56 7.79 -8.66 -6.50
N ALA A 57 8.78 -7.77 -6.52
CA ALA A 57 9.95 -7.87 -7.40
C ALA A 57 10.72 -9.17 -7.20
N LYS A 58 10.93 -9.56 -5.93
CA LYS A 58 11.55 -10.85 -5.58
C LYS A 58 10.70 -12.04 -6.04
N PHE A 59 9.39 -11.99 -5.82
CA PHE A 59 8.48 -13.09 -6.18
C PHE A 59 8.40 -13.30 -7.69
N CYS A 60 8.36 -12.21 -8.47
CA CYS A 60 8.28 -12.25 -9.92
C CYS A 60 9.65 -12.34 -10.62
N ASN A 61 10.75 -12.30 -9.87
CA ASN A 61 12.12 -12.22 -10.39
C ASN A 61 12.32 -11.09 -11.42
N LYS A 62 11.74 -9.91 -11.15
CA LYS A 62 11.83 -8.71 -11.98
C LYS A 62 12.58 -7.61 -11.24
N LYS A 63 13.11 -6.65 -11.99
CA LYS A 63 13.67 -5.43 -11.39
C LYS A 63 12.54 -4.54 -10.86
N ILE A 64 12.83 -3.77 -9.83
CA ILE A 64 11.84 -2.85 -9.22
C ILE A 64 11.38 -1.81 -10.24
N GLU A 65 12.26 -1.37 -11.14
CA GLU A 65 11.93 -0.37 -12.17
C GLU A 65 10.90 -0.86 -13.21
N GLU A 66 10.74 -2.18 -13.36
CA GLU A 66 9.78 -2.78 -14.31
C GLU A 66 8.37 -2.91 -13.72
N LEU A 67 8.21 -2.66 -12.42
CA LEU A 67 6.94 -2.76 -11.74
C LEU A 67 6.21 -1.41 -11.71
N SER A 68 4.90 -1.43 -11.95
CA SER A 68 4.09 -0.23 -11.86
C SER A 68 3.89 0.20 -10.41
N ILE A 69 4.10 1.50 -10.16
CA ILE A 69 3.74 2.15 -8.91
C ILE A 69 2.27 2.60 -8.94
N SER A 70 1.59 2.55 -7.79
CA SER A 70 0.22 3.06 -7.63
C SER A 70 0.18 4.55 -7.93
N THR A 71 -0.92 5.01 -8.53
CA THR A 71 -1.14 6.43 -8.80
C THR A 71 -1.19 7.25 -7.51
N PHE A 72 -0.47 8.37 -7.49
CA PHE A 72 -0.59 9.37 -6.42
C PHE A 72 -1.81 10.25 -6.64
N ARG A 73 -2.58 10.49 -5.58
CA ARG A 73 -3.79 11.33 -5.63
C ARG A 73 -3.71 12.42 -4.56
N PRO A 74 -4.05 13.68 -4.89
CA PRO A 74 -4.18 14.72 -3.88
C PRO A 74 -5.42 14.48 -3.00
N PRO A 75 -5.42 14.94 -1.74
CA PRO A 75 -4.34 15.61 -1.01
C PRO A 75 -3.32 14.62 -0.41
N THR A 76 -2.04 15.00 -0.37
CA THR A 76 -0.94 14.15 0.14
C THR A 76 -1.10 13.76 1.61
N LYS A 77 -1.69 14.66 2.41
CA LYS A 77 -2.05 14.41 3.80
C LYS A 77 -3.56 14.59 3.94
N PRO A 78 -4.22 13.82 4.81
CA PRO A 78 -5.62 14.08 5.15
C PRO A 78 -5.78 15.50 5.69
N ILE A 79 -6.71 16.24 5.12
CA ILE A 79 -7.12 17.58 5.55
C ILE A 79 -8.59 17.53 5.95
N LYS A 80 -8.99 18.42 6.87
CA LYS A 80 -10.40 18.52 7.27
C LYS A 80 -11.23 19.02 6.07
N LEU A 81 -12.48 18.56 5.98
CA LEU A 81 -13.38 19.00 4.92
C LEU A 81 -13.74 20.49 5.06
N GLY A 82 -13.83 21.02 6.29
CA GLY A 82 -14.04 22.46 6.54
C GLY A 82 -12.96 23.33 5.92
N THR A 83 -11.68 22.94 6.05
CA THR A 83 -10.56 23.64 5.40
C THR A 83 -10.70 23.69 3.88
N LEU A 84 -11.29 22.67 3.25
CA LEU A 84 -11.60 22.67 1.81
C LEU A 84 -12.81 23.54 1.46
N ALA A 85 -13.79 23.65 2.37
CA ALA A 85 -14.97 24.49 2.21
C ALA A 85 -14.69 25.98 2.42
N GLY A 86 -13.50 26.34 2.93
CA GLY A 86 -13.13 27.72 3.27
C GLY A 86 -13.42 28.09 4.71
N ASP A 87 -13.87 27.14 5.54
CA ASP A 87 -13.96 27.33 6.99
C ASP A 87 -12.53 27.33 7.55
N ASN A 88 -12.07 28.52 7.92
CA ASN A 88 -10.92 28.66 8.79
C ASN A 88 -11.44 28.40 10.21
N ASP A 89 -11.08 27.26 10.80
CA ASP A 89 -11.24 27.03 12.24
C ASP A 89 -10.35 28.06 12.97
N ASP A 90 -10.90 29.23 13.29
CA ASP A 90 -10.44 30.04 14.43
C ASP A 90 -10.80 29.33 15.75
#